data_AF-A0A109HEP7-F1
#
_entry.id   AF-A0A109HEP7-F1
#
_cell.length_a   1.000
_cell.length_b   1.000
_cell.length_c   1.000
_cell.angle_alpha   90.00
_cell.angle_beta   90.00
_cell.angle_gamma   90.00
#
_symmetry.space_group_name_H-M   'P 1'
#
loop_
_entity.id
_entity.type
_entity.pdbx_description
1 polymer ?
#
loop_
_entity_poly.entity_id
_entity_poly.type
_entity_poly.pdbx_seq_one_letter_code
_entity_poly.pdbx_strand_id
1 'polypeptide(L)'
;ARSGDTAVAVAPPIAIKPFDRRGADVASLRRLLGMRERVVAPAAAPRKPQAADRHLPGMEIAPGLHLIEAFLPQPIPAAALSLAFARREDAVQPSDLLFFDTETTGLAGGTGTRAFMIGAADWSLHPVEGPGLRIRQLMMATMGAEKAMLEAFRAWLAPTTVLSSYNGRCYDAPLLKTRYRLARCADPLSALDHVDLLHPTRRRYRGTWENCKLSTIERQLLRIVREDDLPGSEAPAAWLSYLRGGSARNLRRVAAHNHQDVVTLALLLQRLVDAEAEEREVVPFAEAP
;
A
#
# COMPACT_ATOMS: atom_id res chain seq x y z
N ALA A 1 89.25 23.21 -25.92
CA ALA A 1 89.71 23.07 -24.53
C ALA A 1 88.67 22.30 -23.75
N ARG A 2 89.07 21.14 -23.16
CA ARG A 2 88.54 20.40 -21.98
C ARG A 2 87.00 20.29 -21.84
N SER A 3 86.37 19.18 -21.50
CA SER A 3 86.73 17.83 -21.02
C SER A 3 85.40 17.22 -20.53
N GLY A 4 85.19 15.91 -20.64
CA GLY A 4 84.04 15.27 -19.98
C GLY A 4 83.77 13.86 -20.48
N ASP A 5 84.66 12.95 -20.11
CA ASP A 5 84.63 11.52 -20.33
C ASP A 5 83.73 10.82 -19.29
N THR A 6 82.93 9.84 -19.69
CA THR A 6 82.61 8.70 -18.82
C THR A 6 82.32 7.44 -19.65
N ALA A 7 83.31 6.55 -19.59
CA ALA A 7 83.33 5.19 -20.10
C ALA A 7 82.15 4.33 -19.62
N VAL A 8 81.59 3.54 -20.55
CA VAL A 8 80.72 2.39 -20.24
C VAL A 8 81.60 1.14 -20.18
N ALA A 9 81.75 0.58 -18.98
CA ALA A 9 82.45 -0.68 -18.76
C ALA A 9 81.58 -1.87 -19.15
N VAL A 10 82.07 -2.71 -20.06
CA VAL A 10 81.51 -4.03 -20.39
C VAL A 10 82.10 -5.05 -19.42
N ALA A 11 81.26 -5.73 -18.64
CA ALA A 11 81.63 -6.84 -17.77
C ALA A 11 81.22 -8.20 -18.39
N PRO A 12 81.98 -9.29 -18.14
CA PRO A 12 81.97 -10.53 -18.93
C PRO A 12 80.79 -11.45 -18.60
N PRO A 13 80.51 -12.46 -19.45
CA PRO A 13 79.39 -13.38 -19.22
C PRO A 13 79.64 -14.25 -17.98
N ILE A 14 78.75 -14.15 -16.99
CA ILE A 14 78.75 -15.03 -15.81
C ILE A 14 77.96 -16.29 -16.15
N ALA A 15 78.65 -17.42 -16.07
CA ALA A 15 78.11 -18.76 -16.25
C ALA A 15 76.96 -19.04 -15.26
N ILE A 16 75.78 -19.33 -15.79
CA ILE A 16 74.63 -19.81 -15.01
C ILE A 16 74.88 -21.28 -14.67
N LYS A 17 75.12 -21.58 -13.38
CA LYS A 17 75.12 -22.96 -12.88
C LYS A 17 73.72 -23.57 -13.05
N PRO A 18 73.60 -24.88 -13.36
CA PRO A 18 72.31 -25.51 -13.52
C PRO A 18 71.54 -25.46 -12.19
N PHE A 19 70.31 -24.97 -12.23
CA PHE A 19 69.41 -24.97 -11.09
C PHE A 19 68.94 -26.40 -10.82
N ASP A 20 69.34 -26.95 -9.67
CA ASP A 20 68.99 -28.29 -9.23
C ASP A 20 67.48 -28.37 -8.92
N ARG A 21 66.76 -29.25 -9.62
CA ARG A 21 65.30 -29.44 -9.52
C ARG A 21 64.95 -30.40 -8.37
N ARG A 22 65.37 -30.09 -7.14
CA ARG A 22 64.89 -30.83 -5.96
C ARG A 22 64.46 -29.87 -4.85
N GLY A 23 63.15 -29.82 -4.63
CA GLY A 23 62.57 -29.38 -3.37
C GLY A 23 62.22 -27.91 -3.24
N ALA A 24 61.63 -27.27 -4.26
CA ALA A 24 60.85 -26.06 -4.03
C ALA A 24 59.42 -26.45 -3.62
N ASP A 25 59.18 -26.50 -2.30
CA ASP A 25 57.86 -26.69 -1.73
C ASP A 25 56.94 -25.52 -2.14
N VAL A 26 55.89 -25.84 -2.91
CA VAL A 26 54.90 -24.90 -3.45
C VAL A 26 54.23 -24.09 -2.32
N ALA A 27 54.19 -24.62 -1.09
CA ALA A 27 53.64 -23.92 0.07
C ALA A 27 54.51 -22.72 0.54
N SER A 28 55.81 -22.72 0.21
CA SER A 28 56.73 -21.62 0.56
C SER A 28 56.59 -20.43 -0.42
N LEU A 29 56.29 -20.71 -1.69
CA LEU A 29 56.00 -19.70 -2.72
C LEU A 29 54.65 -19.00 -2.50
N ARG A 30 53.63 -19.69 -1.99
CA ARG A 30 52.31 -19.09 -1.69
C ARG A 30 52.34 -18.09 -0.54
N ARG A 31 53.23 -18.26 0.44
CA ARG A 31 53.38 -17.34 1.59
C ARG A 31 54.02 -16.00 1.22
N LEU A 32 54.93 -15.97 0.24
CA LEU A 32 55.61 -14.76 -0.23
C LEU A 32 54.71 -13.86 -1.10
N LEU A 33 53.65 -14.41 -1.69
CA LEU A 33 52.73 -13.71 -2.59
C LEU A 33 51.49 -13.10 -1.90
N GLY A 34 51.38 -13.18 -0.57
CA GLY A 34 50.28 -12.56 0.17
C GLY A 34 48.86 -13.05 -0.19
N MET A 35 48.75 -14.14 -0.94
CA MET A 35 47.48 -14.71 -1.38
C MET A 35 46.91 -15.58 -0.27
N ARG A 36 46.00 -15.02 0.53
CA ARG A 36 45.12 -15.82 1.39
C ARG A 36 44.23 -16.68 0.49
N GLU A 37 44.50 -17.99 0.42
CA GLU A 37 43.53 -18.96 -0.09
C GLU A 37 42.29 -18.90 0.81
N ARG A 38 41.24 -18.22 0.33
CA ARG A 38 39.91 -18.37 0.92
C ARG A 38 39.53 -19.83 0.72
N VAL A 39 39.48 -20.59 1.81
CA VAL A 39 38.79 -21.88 1.85
C VAL A 39 37.34 -21.59 1.45
N VAL A 40 37.00 -21.92 0.21
CA VAL A 40 35.62 -21.89 -0.28
C VAL A 40 34.92 -23.04 0.44
N ALA A 41 34.10 -22.71 1.43
CA ALA A 41 33.18 -23.68 2.02
C ALA A 41 32.38 -24.36 0.89
N PRO A 42 32.12 -25.67 0.95
CA PRO A 42 31.35 -26.34 -0.08
C PRO A 42 30.03 -25.58 -0.27
N ALA A 43 29.76 -25.17 -1.51
CA ALA A 43 28.53 -24.48 -1.84
C ALA A 43 27.37 -25.35 -1.34
N ALA A 44 26.56 -24.81 -0.44
CA ALA A 44 25.34 -25.46 0.00
C ALA A 44 24.57 -25.88 -1.25
N ALA A 45 24.12 -27.14 -1.30
CA ALA A 45 23.28 -27.63 -2.38
C ALA A 45 22.19 -26.59 -2.68
N PRO A 46 21.87 -26.31 -3.97
CA PRO A 46 20.83 -25.33 -4.28
C PRO A 46 19.58 -25.76 -3.53
N ARG A 47 19.18 -24.96 -2.54
CA ARG A 47 17.90 -25.14 -1.85
C ARG A 47 16.88 -25.20 -2.98
N LYS A 48 16.21 -26.36 -3.15
CA LYS A 48 15.04 -26.44 -4.03
C LYS A 48 14.21 -25.18 -3.73
N PRO A 49 13.85 -24.36 -4.73
CA PRO A 49 13.07 -23.16 -4.48
C PRO A 49 11.84 -23.63 -3.70
N GLN A 50 11.78 -23.24 -2.43
CA GLN A 50 10.64 -23.56 -1.60
C GLN A 50 9.47 -22.90 -2.34
N ALA A 51 8.46 -23.69 -2.71
CA ALA A 51 7.32 -23.16 -3.43
C ALA A 51 6.84 -21.92 -2.66
N ALA A 52 6.86 -20.76 -3.33
CA ALA A 52 6.51 -19.52 -2.67
C ALA A 52 5.10 -19.67 -2.10
N ASP A 53 4.88 -19.30 -0.83
CA ASP A 53 3.53 -19.23 -0.29
C ASP A 53 2.75 -18.22 -1.12
N ARG A 54 1.77 -18.70 -1.88
CA ARG A 54 0.91 -17.92 -2.79
C ARG A 54 -0.53 -17.81 -2.29
N HIS A 55 -0.82 -18.26 -1.07
CA HIS A 55 -2.17 -18.23 -0.53
C HIS A 55 -2.68 -16.79 -0.36
N LEU A 56 -3.81 -16.49 -0.98
CA LEU A 56 -4.53 -15.24 -0.79
C LEU A 56 -5.71 -15.46 0.17
N PRO A 57 -6.01 -14.49 1.04
CA PRO A 57 -7.14 -14.58 1.95
C PRO A 57 -8.47 -14.42 1.19
N GLY A 58 -9.56 -14.79 1.86
CA GLY A 58 -10.90 -14.69 1.30
C GLY A 58 -11.25 -15.80 0.31
N MET A 59 -12.41 -15.65 -0.33
CA MET A 59 -12.96 -16.60 -1.28
C MET A 59 -12.74 -16.12 -2.71
N GLU A 60 -12.31 -17.00 -3.62
CA GLU A 60 -12.27 -16.68 -5.04
C GLU A 60 -13.70 -16.69 -5.62
N ILE A 61 -14.21 -15.52 -6.00
CA ILE A 61 -15.59 -15.33 -6.50
C ILE A 61 -15.69 -15.30 -8.02
N ALA A 62 -14.56 -15.14 -8.69
CA ALA A 62 -14.39 -15.27 -10.14
C ALA A 62 -12.92 -15.59 -10.43
N PRO A 63 -12.55 -16.13 -11.61
CA PRO A 63 -11.17 -16.48 -11.92
C PRO A 63 -10.18 -15.32 -11.67
N GLY A 64 -9.33 -15.48 -10.66
CA GLY A 64 -8.35 -14.50 -10.20
C GLY A 64 -8.92 -13.31 -9.43
N LEU A 65 -10.16 -13.36 -8.93
CA LEU A 65 -10.77 -12.34 -8.09
C LEU A 65 -11.12 -12.91 -6.71
N HIS A 66 -10.47 -12.39 -5.67
CA HIS A 66 -10.74 -12.79 -4.29
C HIS A 66 -11.59 -11.73 -3.59
N LEU A 67 -12.61 -12.19 -2.86
CA LEU A 67 -13.42 -11.41 -1.93
C LEU A 67 -12.99 -11.75 -0.51
N ILE A 68 -12.49 -10.76 0.21
CA ILE A 68 -12.16 -10.84 1.63
C ILE A 68 -13.25 -10.10 2.39
N GLU A 69 -13.87 -10.75 3.36
CA GLU A 69 -14.91 -10.15 4.19
C GLU A 69 -14.50 -10.18 5.66
N ALA A 70 -14.84 -9.11 6.37
CA ALA A 70 -14.72 -9.01 7.81
C ALA A 70 -15.93 -8.23 8.35
N PHE A 71 -16.27 -8.48 9.60
CA PHE A 71 -17.33 -7.76 10.30
C PHE A 71 -16.79 -7.28 11.64
N LEU A 72 -17.05 -6.02 11.96
CA LEU A 72 -16.69 -5.42 13.24
C LEU A 72 -17.99 -5.09 13.99
N PRO A 73 -18.38 -5.91 14.98
CA PRO A 73 -19.57 -5.66 15.79
C PRO A 73 -19.45 -4.31 16.51
N GLN A 74 -20.40 -3.42 16.26
CA GLN A 74 -20.48 -2.11 16.90
C GLN A 74 -21.86 -1.48 16.66
N PRO A 75 -22.28 -0.52 17.50
CA PRO A 75 -23.49 0.24 17.24
C PRO A 75 -23.43 0.95 15.87
N ILE A 76 -24.55 0.94 15.16
CA ILE A 76 -24.75 1.79 13.98
C ILE A 76 -25.31 3.12 14.49
N PRO A 77 -24.86 4.28 13.97
CA PRO A 77 -25.46 5.57 14.33
C PRO A 77 -26.98 5.53 14.11
N ALA A 78 -27.74 5.93 15.13
CA ALA A 78 -29.21 5.81 15.11
C ALA A 78 -29.90 6.93 14.30
N ALA A 79 -29.17 8.03 14.04
CA ALA A 79 -29.67 9.21 13.35
C ALA A 79 -28.83 9.51 12.11
N ALA A 80 -29.39 10.32 11.21
CA ALA A 80 -28.66 10.85 10.07
C ALA A 80 -27.44 11.66 10.52
N LEU A 81 -26.32 11.45 9.85
CA LEU A 81 -25.04 12.08 10.15
C LEU A 81 -24.95 13.41 9.43
N SER A 82 -24.82 14.50 10.18
CA SER A 82 -24.70 15.85 9.61
C SER A 82 -23.41 16.00 8.79
N LEU A 83 -23.50 16.56 7.60
CA LEU A 83 -22.34 16.84 6.74
C LEU A 83 -21.82 18.28 6.89
N ALA A 84 -22.22 18.96 7.96
CA ALA A 84 -21.78 20.31 8.33
C ALA A 84 -20.25 20.46 8.37
N PHE A 85 -19.53 19.45 8.90
CA PHE A 85 -18.06 19.45 8.91
C PHE A 85 -17.45 19.59 7.50
N ALA A 86 -18.18 19.13 6.48
CA ALA A 86 -17.83 19.22 5.06
C ALA A 86 -18.31 20.53 4.38
N ARG A 87 -18.88 21.47 5.15
CA ARG A 87 -19.58 22.69 4.66
C ARG A 87 -20.81 22.37 3.82
N ARG A 88 -21.58 21.38 4.24
CA ARG A 88 -22.88 21.06 3.66
C ARG A 88 -23.96 21.20 4.72
N GLU A 89 -25.16 21.61 4.32
CA GLU A 89 -26.29 21.81 5.24
C GLU A 89 -27.17 20.56 5.38
N ASP A 90 -26.90 19.53 4.58
CA ASP A 90 -27.61 18.27 4.59
C ASP A 90 -26.97 17.22 5.52
N ALA A 91 -27.67 16.11 5.66
CA ALA A 91 -27.25 14.95 6.45
C ALA A 91 -27.42 13.68 5.61
N VAL A 92 -26.68 12.64 5.97
CA VAL A 92 -26.69 11.35 5.26
C VAL A 92 -27.15 10.23 6.20
N GLN A 93 -27.99 9.32 5.69
CA GLN A 93 -28.35 8.14 6.45
C GLN A 93 -27.15 7.19 6.55
N PRO A 94 -26.85 6.60 7.72
CA PRO A 94 -25.76 5.64 7.84
C PRO A 94 -25.86 4.49 6.85
N SER A 95 -27.07 4.00 6.56
CA SER A 95 -27.31 2.93 5.58
C SER A 95 -26.97 3.30 4.13
N ASP A 96 -26.88 4.59 3.81
CA ASP A 96 -26.53 5.06 2.46
C ASP A 96 -25.03 5.31 2.29
N LEU A 97 -24.24 5.31 3.38
CA LEU A 97 -22.80 5.57 3.30
C LEU A 97 -22.02 4.31 2.91
N LEU A 98 -21.18 4.44 1.88
CA LEU A 98 -20.15 3.45 1.53
C LEU A 98 -18.77 4.11 1.60
N PHE A 99 -17.97 3.69 2.57
CA PHE A 99 -16.57 4.06 2.67
C PHE A 99 -15.77 3.23 1.69
N PHE A 100 -14.84 3.83 0.94
CA PHE A 100 -14.00 3.05 0.03
C PHE A 100 -12.61 3.65 -0.15
N ASP A 101 -11.66 2.77 -0.46
CA ASP A 101 -10.27 3.07 -0.75
C ASP A 101 -9.73 2.07 -1.80
N THR A 102 -8.77 2.48 -2.64
CA THR A 102 -8.19 1.59 -3.65
C THR A 102 -6.67 1.47 -3.57
N GLU A 103 -6.18 0.26 -3.82
CA GLU A 103 -4.76 0.03 -4.03
C GLU A 103 -4.49 -0.06 -5.52
N THR A 104 -3.55 0.75 -6.00
CA THR A 104 -3.34 0.98 -7.43
C THR A 104 -1.94 0.62 -7.89
N THR A 105 -1.78 0.34 -9.18
CA THR A 105 -0.48 0.01 -9.77
C THR A 105 0.47 1.21 -9.93
N GLY A 106 0.07 2.42 -9.50
CA GLY A 106 0.91 3.62 -9.55
C GLY A 106 0.11 4.92 -9.44
N LEU A 107 0.78 5.99 -9.00
CA LEU A 107 0.15 7.29 -8.69
C LEU A 107 -0.03 8.22 -9.89
N ALA A 108 0.51 7.88 -11.06
CA ALA A 108 0.61 8.78 -12.22
C ALA A 108 -0.68 8.94 -13.05
N GLY A 109 -1.81 8.34 -12.63
CA GLY A 109 -3.14 8.62 -13.19
C GLY A 109 -3.35 8.30 -14.68
N GLY A 110 -2.42 7.58 -15.33
CA GLY A 110 -2.53 7.23 -16.75
C GLY A 110 -3.47 6.06 -17.03
N THR A 111 -3.83 5.83 -18.30
CA THR A 111 -4.70 4.71 -18.73
C THR A 111 -4.14 3.32 -18.42
N GLY A 112 -2.83 3.23 -18.13
CA GLY A 112 -2.17 2.01 -17.68
C GLY A 112 -2.37 1.70 -16.19
N THR A 113 -2.71 2.70 -15.37
CA THR A 113 -2.96 2.52 -13.94
C THR A 113 -4.26 1.75 -13.73
N ARG A 114 -4.22 0.78 -12.81
CA ARG A 114 -5.36 -0.02 -12.39
C ARG A 114 -5.47 -0.03 -10.89
N ALA A 115 -6.70 -0.09 -10.38
CA ALA A 115 -6.94 -0.59 -9.03
C ALA A 115 -6.79 -2.11 -9.09
N PHE A 116 -5.90 -2.68 -8.28
CA PHE A 116 -5.81 -4.12 -8.09
C PHE A 116 -6.50 -4.57 -6.81
N MET A 117 -6.86 -3.62 -5.95
CA MET A 117 -7.73 -3.83 -4.81
C MET A 117 -8.75 -2.70 -4.70
N ILE A 118 -9.97 -3.03 -4.32
CA ILE A 118 -10.99 -2.08 -3.88
C ILE A 118 -11.48 -2.54 -2.51
N GLY A 119 -11.17 -1.77 -1.48
CA GLY A 119 -11.73 -1.93 -0.15
C GLY A 119 -13.00 -1.11 -0.03
N ALA A 120 -14.01 -1.66 0.61
CA ALA A 120 -15.23 -0.94 0.97
C ALA A 120 -15.70 -1.31 2.36
N ALA A 121 -16.34 -0.37 3.05
CA ALA A 121 -17.02 -0.61 4.30
C ALA A 121 -18.38 0.10 4.36
N ASP A 122 -19.36 -0.55 4.97
CA ASP A 122 -20.72 -0.06 5.18
C ASP A 122 -21.28 -0.56 6.50
N TRP A 123 -22.12 0.26 7.15
CA TRP A 123 -22.84 -0.19 8.33
C TRP A 123 -23.96 -1.15 7.92
N SER A 124 -24.03 -2.30 8.59
CA SER A 124 -25.01 -3.34 8.27
C SER A 124 -25.41 -4.16 9.49
N LEU A 125 -26.58 -4.79 9.39
CA LEU A 125 -27.04 -5.79 10.35
C LEU A 125 -26.57 -7.17 9.89
N HIS A 126 -25.60 -7.75 10.60
CA HIS A 126 -25.19 -9.13 10.40
C HIS A 126 -26.20 -10.09 11.03
N PRO A 127 -26.59 -11.19 10.36
CA PRO A 127 -27.61 -12.11 10.86
C PRO A 127 -27.29 -12.76 12.21
N VAL A 128 -26.00 -12.91 12.54
CA VAL A 128 -25.52 -13.57 13.76
C VAL A 128 -24.89 -12.59 14.73
N GLU A 129 -24.10 -11.64 14.22
CA GLU A 129 -23.29 -10.75 15.06
C GLU A 129 -24.00 -9.43 15.39
N GLY A 130 -25.19 -9.19 14.80
CA GLY A 130 -25.98 -8.00 15.04
C GLY A 130 -25.48 -6.77 14.28
N PRO A 131 -25.64 -5.54 14.80
CA PRO A 131 -25.19 -4.33 14.14
C PRO A 131 -23.67 -4.21 14.12
N GLY A 132 -23.14 -3.62 13.06
CA GLY A 132 -21.71 -3.38 12.94
C GLY A 132 -21.29 -2.77 11.61
N LEU A 133 -19.98 -2.71 11.42
CA LEU A 133 -19.38 -2.31 10.15
C LEU A 133 -18.93 -3.56 9.41
N ARG A 134 -19.46 -3.74 8.20
CA ARG A 134 -19.03 -4.77 7.28
C ARG A 134 -17.91 -4.22 6.40
N ILE A 135 -16.82 -4.96 6.29
CA ILE A 135 -15.68 -4.66 5.42
C ILE A 135 -15.65 -5.71 4.33
N ARG A 136 -15.53 -5.26 3.08
CA ARG A 136 -15.42 -6.12 1.89
C ARG A 136 -14.28 -5.61 1.03
N GLN A 137 -13.36 -6.49 0.66
CA GLN A 137 -12.23 -6.14 -0.19
C GLN A 137 -12.19 -7.06 -1.40
N LEU A 138 -12.18 -6.47 -2.59
CA LEU A 138 -11.95 -7.19 -3.83
C LEU A 138 -10.47 -7.10 -4.18
N MET A 139 -9.81 -8.24 -4.37
CA MET A 139 -8.38 -8.31 -4.71
C MET A 139 -8.19 -9.10 -6.00
N MET A 140 -7.49 -8.50 -6.96
CA MET A 140 -7.09 -9.16 -8.20
C MET A 140 -5.82 -10.00 -7.98
N ALA A 141 -5.91 -11.30 -8.24
CA ALA A 141 -4.77 -12.22 -8.35
C ALA A 141 -4.22 -12.33 -9.79
N THR A 142 -4.97 -11.83 -10.78
CA THR A 142 -4.58 -11.79 -12.20
C THR A 142 -5.07 -10.51 -12.86
N MET A 143 -4.45 -10.12 -13.99
CA MET A 143 -4.92 -8.97 -14.79
C MET A 143 -6.33 -9.17 -15.35
N GLY A 144 -6.72 -10.42 -15.63
CA GLY A 144 -8.01 -10.75 -16.24
C GLY A 144 -9.21 -10.55 -15.31
N ALA A 145 -8.97 -10.43 -14.01
CA ALA A 145 -10.00 -10.27 -12.99
C ALA A 145 -10.61 -8.86 -12.91
N GLU A 146 -10.06 -7.87 -13.63
CA GLU A 146 -10.46 -6.46 -13.52
C GLU A 146 -11.95 -6.25 -13.82
N LYS A 147 -12.47 -6.84 -14.89
CA LYS A 147 -13.87 -6.66 -15.27
C LYS A 147 -14.81 -7.22 -14.18
N ALA A 148 -14.50 -8.41 -13.68
CA ALA A 148 -15.27 -9.02 -12.59
C ALA A 148 -15.20 -8.18 -11.30
N MET A 149 -14.04 -7.58 -11.00
CA MET A 149 -13.88 -6.68 -9.86
C MET A 149 -14.78 -5.44 -9.98
N LEU A 150 -14.80 -4.82 -11.15
CA LEU A 150 -15.65 -3.65 -11.41
C LEU A 150 -17.14 -3.99 -11.33
N GLU A 151 -17.55 -5.14 -11.87
CA GLU A 151 -18.94 -5.61 -11.78
C GLU A 151 -19.35 -5.93 -10.34
N ALA A 152 -18.47 -6.57 -9.57
CA ALA A 152 -18.70 -6.85 -8.16
C ALA A 152 -18.81 -5.57 -7.32
N PHE A 153 -17.90 -4.60 -7.51
CA PHE A 153 -17.98 -3.31 -6.81
C PHE A 153 -19.26 -2.55 -7.18
N ARG A 154 -19.63 -2.52 -8.47
CA ARG A 154 -20.89 -1.92 -8.91
C ARG A 154 -22.11 -2.53 -8.24
N ALA A 155 -22.12 -3.85 -8.01
CA ALA A 155 -23.23 -4.53 -7.36
C ALA A 155 -23.41 -4.16 -5.88
N TRP A 156 -22.42 -3.50 -5.27
CA TRP A 156 -22.53 -2.99 -3.89
C TRP A 156 -23.14 -1.59 -3.81
N LEU A 157 -23.32 -0.92 -4.95
CA LEU A 157 -23.79 0.45 -5.04
C LEU A 157 -25.29 0.49 -5.34
N ALA A 158 -26.00 1.36 -4.63
CA ALA A 158 -27.39 1.70 -4.88
C ALA A 158 -27.49 3.16 -5.38
N PRO A 159 -28.61 3.57 -6.01
CA PRO A 159 -28.80 4.96 -6.42
C PRO A 159 -28.75 5.97 -5.27
N THR A 160 -29.02 5.55 -4.03
CA THR A 160 -28.93 6.39 -2.83
C THR A 160 -27.54 6.42 -2.20
N THR A 161 -26.60 5.61 -2.69
CA THR A 161 -25.28 5.49 -2.09
C THR A 161 -24.54 6.83 -2.11
N VAL A 162 -24.03 7.22 -0.95
CA VAL A 162 -23.09 8.33 -0.77
C VAL A 162 -21.71 7.73 -0.55
N LEU A 163 -20.81 7.97 -1.50
CA LEU A 163 -19.42 7.53 -1.38
C LEU A 163 -18.70 8.37 -0.33
N SER A 164 -17.86 7.73 0.48
CA SER A 164 -16.97 8.40 1.42
C SER A 164 -15.55 7.88 1.25
N SER A 165 -14.58 8.80 1.13
CA SER A 165 -13.17 8.43 0.89
C SER A 165 -12.24 9.48 1.47
N TYR A 166 -10.94 9.17 1.55
CA TYR A 166 -9.91 10.16 1.87
C TYR A 166 -9.12 10.52 0.62
N ASN A 167 -9.39 11.71 0.04
CA ASN A 167 -8.83 12.16 -1.24
C ASN A 167 -9.31 11.37 -2.47
N GLY A 168 -10.23 10.41 -2.31
CA GLY A 168 -10.65 9.55 -3.41
C GLY A 168 -11.55 10.23 -4.45
N ARG A 169 -12.10 11.42 -4.17
CA ARG A 169 -12.83 12.18 -5.20
C ARG A 169 -11.93 12.64 -6.34
N CYS A 170 -10.66 12.91 -6.03
CA CYS A 170 -9.67 13.39 -6.99
C CYS A 170 -8.79 12.27 -7.58
N TYR A 171 -8.71 11.11 -6.92
CA TYR A 171 -7.79 10.03 -7.28
C TYR A 171 -8.53 8.73 -7.62
N ASP A 172 -9.15 8.09 -6.64
CA ASP A 172 -9.78 6.78 -6.79
C ASP A 172 -10.98 6.77 -7.74
N ALA A 173 -11.93 7.69 -7.54
CA ALA A 173 -13.14 7.76 -8.35
C ALA A 173 -12.83 8.03 -9.83
N PRO A 174 -12.01 9.04 -10.20
CA PRO A 174 -11.60 9.25 -11.60
C PRO A 174 -10.89 8.05 -12.23
N LEU A 175 -10.06 7.33 -11.45
CA LEU A 175 -9.42 6.11 -11.90
C LEU A 175 -10.46 5.04 -12.22
N LEU A 176 -11.37 4.74 -11.29
CA LEU A 176 -12.41 3.73 -11.47
C LEU A 176 -13.33 4.07 -12.64
N LYS A 177 -13.75 5.33 -12.80
CA LYS A 177 -14.52 5.81 -13.97
C LYS A 177 -13.82 5.48 -15.28
N THR A 178 -12.50 5.72 -15.34
CA THR A 178 -11.69 5.37 -16.51
C THR A 178 -11.65 3.85 -16.73
N ARG A 179 -11.54 3.04 -15.66
CA ARG A 179 -11.55 1.57 -15.76
C ARG A 179 -12.90 1.04 -16.24
N TYR A 180 -14.03 1.54 -15.72
CA TYR A 180 -15.38 1.19 -16.19
C TYR A 180 -15.53 1.47 -17.69
N ARG A 181 -15.11 2.66 -18.14
CA ARG A 181 -15.13 3.04 -19.56
C ARG A 181 -14.30 2.10 -20.44
N LEU A 182 -13.08 1.77 -20.02
CA LEU A 182 -12.20 0.85 -20.76
C LEU A 182 -12.73 -0.59 -20.78
N ALA A 183 -13.38 -1.04 -19.70
CA ALA A 183 -14.04 -2.34 -19.61
C ALA A 183 -15.38 -2.41 -20.37
N ARG A 184 -15.84 -1.28 -20.95
CA ARG A 184 -17.16 -1.12 -21.57
C ARG A 184 -18.32 -1.44 -20.63
N CYS A 185 -18.14 -1.13 -19.35
CA CYS A 185 -19.17 -1.24 -18.32
C CYS A 185 -19.78 0.14 -18.04
N ALA A 186 -21.06 0.17 -17.63
CA ALA A 186 -21.68 1.42 -17.17
C ALA A 186 -20.95 1.93 -15.92
N ASP A 187 -20.66 3.24 -15.89
CA ASP A 187 -20.04 3.90 -14.75
C ASP A 187 -21.10 4.23 -13.68
N PRO A 188 -21.08 3.59 -12.50
CA PRO A 188 -22.03 3.91 -11.44
C PRO A 188 -21.62 5.16 -10.64
N LEU A 189 -20.33 5.54 -10.61
CA LEU A 189 -19.82 6.55 -9.66
C LEU A 189 -20.22 7.97 -10.04
N SER A 190 -20.47 8.26 -11.32
CA SER A 190 -20.80 9.61 -11.76
C SER A 190 -22.17 10.11 -11.31
N ALA A 191 -23.09 9.20 -10.96
CA ALA A 191 -24.42 9.55 -10.48
C ALA A 191 -24.51 9.65 -8.94
N LEU A 192 -23.48 9.17 -8.23
CA LEU A 192 -23.48 9.12 -6.77
C LEU A 192 -22.92 10.41 -6.17
N ASP A 193 -23.46 10.77 -5.00
CA ASP A 193 -22.86 11.81 -4.18
C ASP A 193 -21.55 11.29 -3.52
N HIS A 194 -20.65 12.20 -3.17
CA HIS A 194 -19.32 11.85 -2.67
C HIS A 194 -18.82 12.86 -1.64
N VAL A 195 -18.66 12.39 -0.40
CA VAL A 195 -18.04 13.09 0.72
C VAL A 195 -16.55 12.75 0.77
N ASP A 196 -15.69 13.72 0.50
CA ASP A 196 -14.24 13.54 0.62
C ASP A 196 -13.74 14.08 1.97
N LEU A 197 -13.22 13.18 2.80
CA LEU A 197 -12.79 13.46 4.17
C LEU A 197 -11.46 14.22 4.25
N LEU A 198 -10.64 14.27 3.18
CA LEU A 198 -9.35 14.96 3.23
C LEU A 198 -9.53 16.47 3.46
N HIS A 199 -10.46 17.09 2.76
CA HIS A 199 -10.66 18.54 2.81
C HIS A 199 -11.14 19.05 4.19
N PRO A 200 -12.19 18.49 4.81
CA PRO A 200 -12.57 18.87 6.17
C PRO A 200 -11.45 18.59 7.18
N THR A 201 -10.80 17.44 7.08
CA THR A 201 -9.68 17.09 7.95
C THR A 201 -8.54 18.12 7.85
N ARG A 202 -8.15 18.51 6.64
CA ARG A 202 -7.13 19.56 6.43
C ARG A 202 -7.58 20.94 6.90
N ARG A 203 -8.86 21.27 6.84
CA ARG A 203 -9.34 22.55 7.39
C ARG A 203 -9.16 22.59 8.90
N ARG A 204 -9.45 21.47 9.57
CA ARG A 204 -9.42 21.37 11.03
C ARG A 204 -8.02 21.21 11.62
N TYR A 205 -7.14 20.44 10.96
CA TYR A 205 -5.88 19.98 11.55
C TYR A 205 -4.61 20.41 10.81
N ARG A 206 -4.71 21.17 9.71
CA ARG A 206 -3.50 21.65 9.01
C ARG A 206 -2.73 22.59 9.91
N GLY A 207 -1.44 22.29 10.09
CA GLY A 207 -0.55 23.04 10.97
C GLY A 207 -0.52 22.53 12.42
N THR A 208 -1.42 21.61 12.79
CA THR A 208 -1.43 20.97 14.11
C THR A 208 -0.39 19.84 14.21
N TRP A 209 -0.21 19.06 13.13
CA TRP A 209 0.72 17.94 13.05
C TRP A 209 1.60 18.02 11.79
N GLU A 210 2.48 17.05 11.62
CA GLU A 210 3.49 17.09 10.56
C GLU A 210 2.88 17.03 9.14
N ASN A 211 1.72 16.39 8.98
CA ASN A 211 0.91 16.43 7.77
C ASN A 211 -0.54 15.94 8.07
N CYS A 212 -1.39 15.93 7.05
CA CYS A 212 -2.74 15.35 7.12
C CYS A 212 -2.84 14.10 6.23
N LYS A 213 -1.85 13.20 6.26
CA LYS A 213 -2.00 11.86 5.68
C LYS A 213 -2.83 11.01 6.62
N LEU A 214 -3.53 10.01 6.08
CA LEU A 214 -4.44 9.16 6.85
C LEU A 214 -3.73 8.51 8.06
N SER A 215 -2.50 8.02 7.87
CA SER A 215 -1.68 7.46 8.96
C SER A 215 -1.31 8.45 10.07
N THR A 216 -1.18 9.74 9.76
CA THR A 216 -0.99 10.78 10.79
C THR A 216 -2.29 11.04 11.54
N ILE A 217 -3.43 11.07 10.83
CA ILE A 217 -4.76 11.23 11.44
C ILE A 217 -5.05 10.07 12.38
N GLU A 218 -4.78 8.83 11.98
CA GLU A 218 -4.95 7.66 12.84
C GLU A 218 -4.15 7.77 14.13
N ARG A 219 -2.85 8.06 14.04
CA ARG A 219 -1.98 8.13 15.21
C ARG A 219 -2.35 9.28 16.14
N GLN A 220 -2.62 10.45 15.57
CA GLN A 220 -2.78 11.67 16.36
C GLN A 220 -4.21 11.91 16.82
N LEU A 221 -5.19 11.69 15.94
CA LEU A 221 -6.61 11.90 16.24
C LEU A 221 -7.28 10.66 16.80
N LEU A 222 -7.11 9.52 16.13
CA LEU A 222 -7.83 8.28 16.49
C LEU A 222 -7.07 7.40 17.48
N ARG A 223 -5.81 7.75 17.80
CA ARG A 223 -4.91 7.00 18.69
C ARG A 223 -4.68 5.55 18.25
N ILE A 224 -4.76 5.30 16.94
CA ILE A 224 -4.50 4.00 16.33
C ILE A 224 -3.00 3.90 16.05
N VAL A 225 -2.38 2.80 16.48
CA VAL A 225 -0.98 2.47 16.19
C VAL A 225 -0.96 1.28 15.23
N ARG A 226 -0.37 1.45 14.06
CA ARG A 226 -0.18 0.37 13.09
C ARG A 226 1.06 -0.44 13.45
N GLU A 227 0.90 -1.71 13.79
CA GLU A 227 2.01 -2.66 13.85
C GLU A 227 2.32 -3.17 12.44
N ASP A 228 3.61 -3.24 12.06
CA ASP A 228 4.09 -3.82 10.79
C ASP A 228 3.51 -3.22 9.49
N ASP A 229 3.40 -1.90 9.40
CA ASP A 229 2.85 -1.26 8.20
C ASP A 229 3.77 -1.44 6.98
N LEU A 230 3.22 -1.95 5.88
CA LEU A 230 3.87 -1.89 4.58
C LEU A 230 3.63 -0.47 4.05
N PRO A 231 4.67 0.32 3.70
CA PRO A 231 4.44 1.63 3.12
C PRO A 231 3.54 1.49 1.88
N GLY A 232 2.47 2.28 1.76
CA GLY A 232 1.55 2.18 0.61
C GLY A 232 2.25 2.32 -0.75
N SER A 233 3.40 2.99 -0.81
CA SER A 233 4.26 3.03 -2.01
C SER A 233 4.80 1.66 -2.47
N GLU A 234 4.80 0.66 -1.60
CA GLU A 234 5.24 -0.71 -1.91
C GLU A 234 4.10 -1.61 -2.40
N ALA A 235 2.84 -1.18 -2.28
CA ALA A 235 1.68 -1.96 -2.71
C ALA A 235 1.72 -2.35 -4.20
N PRO A 236 2.08 -1.45 -5.16
CA PRO A 236 2.26 -1.84 -6.57
C PRO A 236 3.31 -2.93 -6.76
N ALA A 237 4.44 -2.82 -6.05
CA ALA A 237 5.54 -3.77 -6.17
C ALA A 237 5.17 -5.14 -5.59
N ALA A 238 4.43 -5.17 -4.48
CA ALA A 238 3.91 -6.39 -3.88
C ALA A 238 3.00 -7.16 -4.86
N TRP A 239 2.07 -6.46 -5.51
CA TRP A 239 1.18 -7.06 -6.49
C TRP A 239 1.91 -7.54 -7.74
N LEU A 240 2.81 -6.72 -8.31
CA LEU A 240 3.62 -7.13 -9.47
C LEU A 240 4.51 -8.35 -9.17
N SER A 241 5.07 -8.43 -7.96
CA SER A 241 5.84 -9.59 -7.53
C SER A 241 4.96 -10.85 -7.48
N TYR A 242 3.74 -10.73 -6.94
CA TYR A 242 2.77 -11.83 -6.91
C TYR A 242 2.40 -12.33 -8.32
N LEU A 243 2.13 -11.42 -9.27
CA LEU A 243 1.83 -11.78 -10.66
C LEU A 243 2.99 -12.53 -11.35
N ARG A 244 4.24 -12.27 -10.94
CA ARG A 244 5.45 -12.91 -11.50
C ARG A 244 5.81 -14.24 -10.84
N GLY A 245 4.93 -14.81 -10.03
CA GLY A 245 5.23 -16.07 -9.32
C GLY A 245 5.77 -15.88 -7.89
N GLY A 246 5.92 -14.64 -7.42
CA GLY A 246 6.38 -14.33 -6.06
C GLY A 246 5.40 -14.72 -4.95
N SER A 247 5.83 -14.56 -3.70
CA SER A 247 5.00 -14.88 -2.53
C SER A 247 3.86 -13.87 -2.31
N ALA A 248 2.72 -14.35 -1.81
CA ALA A 248 1.57 -13.57 -1.37
C ALA A 248 1.77 -12.80 -0.06
N ARG A 249 2.89 -12.99 0.65
CA ARG A 249 3.12 -12.39 1.99
C ARG A 249 2.88 -10.88 2.01
N ASN A 250 3.48 -10.14 1.07
CA ASN A 250 3.33 -8.69 1.04
C ASN A 250 1.94 -8.27 0.56
N LEU A 251 1.29 -9.06 -0.30
CA LEU A 251 -0.06 -8.77 -0.77
C LEU A 251 -1.11 -8.93 0.36
N ARG A 252 -0.87 -9.85 1.31
CA ARG A 252 -1.65 -9.93 2.55
C ARG A 252 -1.48 -8.71 3.46
N ARG A 253 -0.27 -8.13 3.51
CA ARG A 253 -0.03 -6.87 4.23
C ARG A 253 -0.75 -5.69 3.56
N VAL A 254 -0.77 -5.65 2.23
CA VAL A 254 -1.57 -4.67 1.48
C VAL A 254 -3.06 -4.81 1.81
N ALA A 255 -3.60 -6.04 1.86
CA ALA A 255 -4.98 -6.26 2.27
C ALA A 255 -5.26 -5.76 3.69
N ALA A 256 -4.36 -6.02 4.65
CA ALA A 256 -4.51 -5.52 6.01
C ALA A 256 -4.47 -3.98 6.08
N HIS A 257 -3.61 -3.34 5.27
CA HIS A 257 -3.53 -1.88 5.16
C HIS A 257 -4.85 -1.29 4.65
N ASN A 258 -5.32 -1.74 3.49
CA ASN A 258 -6.55 -1.26 2.89
C ASN A 258 -7.79 -1.56 3.78
N HIS A 259 -7.79 -2.69 4.51
CA HIS A 259 -8.82 -2.97 5.51
C HIS A 259 -8.83 -1.90 6.60
N GLN A 260 -7.66 -1.59 7.17
CA GLN A 260 -7.54 -0.56 8.19
C GLN A 260 -7.95 0.80 7.65
N ASP A 261 -7.58 1.15 6.41
CA ASP A 261 -7.95 2.43 5.80
C ASP A 261 -9.46 2.62 5.75
N VAL A 262 -10.22 1.64 5.23
CA VAL A 262 -11.69 1.79 5.15
C VAL A 262 -12.38 1.80 6.51
N VAL A 263 -11.82 1.12 7.52
CA VAL A 263 -12.28 1.24 8.91
C VAL A 263 -12.00 2.65 9.44
N THR A 264 -10.79 3.17 9.19
CA THR A 264 -10.39 4.52 9.59
C THR A 264 -11.27 5.59 8.95
N LEU A 265 -11.72 5.42 7.71
CA LEU A 265 -12.67 6.35 7.07
C LEU A 265 -13.98 6.45 7.85
N ALA A 266 -14.54 5.32 8.29
CA ALA A 266 -15.78 5.29 9.07
C ALA A 266 -15.63 5.93 10.46
N LEU A 267 -14.50 5.70 11.12
CA LEU A 267 -14.17 6.32 12.41
C LEU A 267 -13.94 7.83 12.27
N LEU A 268 -13.20 8.24 11.24
CA LEU A 268 -12.88 9.63 10.98
C LEU A 268 -14.14 10.45 10.65
N LEU A 269 -15.05 9.90 9.83
CA LEU A 269 -16.31 10.57 9.54
C LEU A 269 -17.10 10.84 10.82
N GLN A 270 -17.28 9.83 11.68
CA GLN A 270 -17.97 10.00 12.97
C GLN A 270 -17.28 11.07 13.83
N ARG A 271 -15.94 11.00 13.97
CA ARG A 271 -15.22 11.99 14.76
C ARG A 271 -15.37 13.42 14.23
N LEU A 272 -15.45 13.61 12.91
CA LEU A 272 -15.68 14.92 12.31
C LEU A 272 -17.10 15.42 12.54
N VAL A 273 -18.11 14.52 12.53
CA VAL A 273 -19.49 14.84 12.90
C VAL A 273 -19.55 15.32 14.35
N ASP A 274 -18.97 14.55 15.28
CA ASP A 274 -18.96 14.88 16.70
C ASP A 274 -18.26 16.21 16.96
N ALA A 275 -17.09 16.42 16.35
CA ALA A 275 -16.31 17.63 16.56
C ALA A 275 -17.00 18.91 16.03
N GLU A 276 -17.77 18.80 14.95
CA GLU A 276 -18.59 19.92 14.45
C GLU A 276 -19.79 20.19 15.35
N ALA A 277 -20.42 19.15 15.91
CA ALA A 277 -21.50 19.31 16.87
C ALA A 277 -21.01 19.99 18.17
N GLU A 278 -19.88 19.53 18.71
CA GLU A 278 -19.20 20.14 19.88
C GLU A 278 -18.95 21.64 19.67
N GLU A 279 -18.47 22.05 18.49
CA GLU A 279 -18.22 23.47 18.20
C GLU A 279 -19.49 24.30 18.13
N ARG A 280 -20.56 23.76 17.53
CA ARG A 280 -21.85 24.45 17.44
C ARG A 280 -22.55 24.60 18.78
N GLU A 281 -22.29 23.73 19.74
CA GLU A 281 -22.80 23.83 21.11
C GLU A 281 -22.04 24.84 21.98
N VAL A 282 -20.79 25.17 21.62
CA VAL A 282 -19.95 26.13 22.37
C VAL A 282 -20.16 27.58 21.90
N VAL A 283 -20.43 27.79 20.61
CA VAL A 283 -20.74 29.12 20.04
C VAL A 283 -21.99 29.84 20.61
N PRO A 284 -23.04 29.20 21.16
CA PRO A 284 -24.24 29.88 21.67
C PRO A 284 -24.04 30.68 22.97
N PHE A 285 -22.95 30.49 23.72
CA PHE A 285 -22.73 31.18 25.00
C PHE A 285 -21.86 32.44 24.91
N ALA A 286 -21.23 32.72 23.76
CA ALA A 286 -20.35 33.87 23.59
C ALA A 286 -21.06 35.14 23.07
N GLU A 287 -22.36 35.06 22.78
CA GLU A 287 -23.19 36.19 22.32
C GLU A 287 -24.37 36.41 23.29
N ALA A 288 -24.07 36.91 24.49
CA ALA A 288 -25.05 37.62 25.30
C ALA A 288 -24.43 38.96 25.75
N PRO A 289 -25.04 40.12 25.40
CA PRO A 289 -24.52 41.45 25.71
C PRO A 289 -24.54 41.80 27.20
#